data_AF-J3EJ75-F1
#
_entry.id   AF-J3EJ75-F1
#
_cell.length_a   1.000
_cell.length_b   1.000
_cell.length_c   1.000
_cell.angle_alpha   90.00
_cell.angle_beta   90.00
_cell.angle_gamma   90.00
#
_symmetry.space_group_name_H-M   'P 1'
#
loop_
_entity.id
_entity.type
_entity.pdbx_description
1 polymer ?
#
loop_
_entity_poly.entity_id
_entity_poly.type
_entity_poly.pdbx_seq_one_letter_code
_entity_poly.pdbx_strand_id
1 'polypeptide(L)'
;MKLLLKAIVPLLAVVALTAACNPFGVSSRERLPEDPRFAEFTYKTDGTIEVQERTDSFNERMPGLGASEGHVVAANFPEGWLLPSPDHHYWLTGVATVPDETITALMESTTSSALLPGIYPGLYSQVPPTCQFSTVPAEHANEVLETTKAKSSSPFGSFKVHELAVSTDCHLVVVTGEGVMG
;
A
#
# COMPACT_ATOMS: atom_id res chain seq x y z
N MET A 1 73.35 -26.18 32.03
CA MET A 1 73.31 -27.60 32.45
C MET A 1 72.70 -28.45 31.35
N LYS A 2 73.24 -29.68 31.18
CA LYS A 2 72.57 -30.91 30.66
C LYS A 2 71.14 -31.09 31.25
N LEU A 3 70.16 -31.82 30.70
CA LEU A 3 69.95 -32.61 29.45
C LEU A 3 68.53 -32.22 28.89
N LEU A 4 67.80 -32.88 27.97
CA LEU A 4 67.98 -34.07 27.10
C LEU A 4 67.19 -33.85 25.76
N LEU A 5 66.39 -34.84 25.31
CA LEU A 5 65.59 -34.92 24.08
C LEU A 5 64.31 -35.76 24.35
N LYS A 6 63.33 -35.67 23.41
CA LYS A 6 62.33 -36.70 22.98
C LYS A 6 61.06 -37.00 23.79
N ALA A 7 59.91 -36.62 23.22
CA ALA A 7 58.73 -37.44 22.85
C ALA A 7 57.76 -36.52 22.04
N ILE A 8 57.41 -36.73 20.76
CA ILE A 8 56.63 -37.80 20.10
C ILE A 8 55.10 -37.68 20.33
N VAL A 9 54.39 -37.01 19.38
CA VAL A 9 53.16 -37.45 18.65
C VAL A 9 51.82 -37.60 19.45
N PRO A 10 50.61 -37.30 18.90
CA PRO A 10 50.21 -36.33 17.86
C PRO A 10 48.82 -35.63 18.13
N LEU A 11 48.27 -34.97 17.10
CA LEU A 11 46.83 -34.81 16.75
C LEU A 11 45.77 -34.70 17.86
N LEU A 12 45.15 -33.52 17.95
CA LEU A 12 43.70 -33.41 18.18
C LEU A 12 43.19 -32.10 17.56
N ALA A 13 42.42 -32.23 16.47
CA ALA A 13 41.79 -31.10 15.81
C ALA A 13 40.50 -30.73 16.53
N VAL A 14 40.34 -29.46 16.90
CA VAL A 14 39.06 -28.89 17.31
C VAL A 14 38.87 -27.58 16.54
N VAL A 15 38.14 -27.67 15.43
CA VAL A 15 37.63 -26.49 14.73
C VAL A 15 36.40 -26.00 15.48
N ALA A 16 36.60 -25.02 16.36
CA ALA A 16 35.50 -24.30 16.99
C ALA A 16 34.99 -23.21 16.04
N LEU A 17 33.91 -23.49 15.30
CA LEU A 17 33.12 -22.42 14.66
C LEU A 17 32.47 -21.59 15.78
N THR A 18 33.08 -20.46 16.14
CA THR A 18 32.40 -19.42 16.90
C THR A 18 31.44 -18.69 15.96
N ALA A 19 30.28 -19.31 15.71
CA ALA A 19 29.12 -18.59 15.20
C ALA A 19 28.80 -17.50 16.23
N ALA A 20 29.03 -16.23 15.88
CA ALA A 20 28.75 -15.12 16.77
C ALA A 20 27.24 -15.01 16.95
N CYS A 21 26.74 -15.49 18.09
CA CYS A 21 25.42 -15.13 18.57
C CYS A 21 25.40 -13.61 18.77
N ASN A 22 24.76 -12.86 17.86
CA ASN A 22 24.38 -11.48 18.09
C ASN A 22 23.09 -11.50 18.93
N PRO A 23 23.12 -11.19 20.24
CA PRO A 23 22.01 -11.47 21.13
C PRO A 23 21.15 -10.22 21.36
N PHE A 24 20.88 -9.47 20.29
CA PHE A 24 20.02 -8.29 20.35
C PHE A 24 19.07 -8.30 19.15
N GLY A 25 17.78 -8.47 19.45
CA GLY A 25 16.73 -8.47 18.44
C GLY A 25 16.68 -7.11 17.76
N VAL A 26 17.02 -7.08 16.48
CA VAL A 26 16.67 -5.95 15.63
C VAL A 26 15.15 -6.01 15.46
N SER A 27 14.43 -5.27 16.30
CA SER A 27 13.08 -4.83 15.94
C SER A 27 13.25 -3.82 14.81
N SER A 28 13.48 -4.34 13.61
CA SER A 28 13.25 -3.61 12.36
C SER A 28 11.75 -3.39 12.26
N ARG A 29 11.24 -2.43 13.02
CA ARG A 29 10.17 -1.59 12.50
C ARG A 29 10.83 -0.81 11.38
N GLU A 30 10.86 -1.42 10.19
CA GLU A 30 11.43 -0.81 8.99
C GLU A 30 10.84 0.59 8.91
N ARG A 31 11.71 1.60 8.83
CA ARG A 31 11.24 2.96 8.58
C ARG A 31 10.64 2.90 7.18
N LEU A 32 9.32 2.97 7.15
CA LEU A 32 8.55 3.17 5.93
C LEU A 32 9.18 4.34 5.15
N PRO A 33 9.28 4.24 3.82
CA PRO A 33 9.89 5.29 3.03
C PRO A 33 9.13 6.61 3.22
N GLU A 34 9.85 7.72 3.27
CA GLU A 34 9.27 9.06 3.25
C GLU A 34 9.40 9.62 1.82
N ASP A 35 8.31 10.07 1.22
CA ASP A 35 8.29 10.77 -0.06
C ASP A 35 7.46 12.06 0.09
N PRO A 36 8.07 13.26 0.00
CA PRO A 36 7.40 14.53 0.25
C PRO A 36 6.40 14.93 -0.84
N ARG A 37 6.25 14.13 -1.91
CA ARG A 37 5.18 14.32 -2.90
C ARG A 37 3.82 13.91 -2.36
N PHE A 38 3.74 13.10 -1.32
CA PHE A 38 2.49 12.59 -0.75
C PHE A 38 2.08 13.35 0.50
N ALA A 39 0.76 13.46 0.71
CA ALA A 39 0.19 13.87 1.98
C ALA A 39 0.47 12.82 3.08
N GLU A 40 0.33 13.23 4.34
CA GLU A 40 0.48 12.30 5.47
C GLU A 40 -0.58 11.18 5.39
N PHE A 41 -0.14 9.92 5.46
CA PHE A 41 -1.02 8.77 5.60
C PHE A 41 -1.62 8.72 7.01
N THR A 42 -2.93 8.99 7.12
CA THR A 42 -3.61 9.16 8.42
C THR A 42 -4.49 7.98 8.85
N TYR A 43 -4.75 7.02 7.97
CA TYR A 43 -5.59 5.86 8.28
C TYR A 43 -4.97 4.94 9.34
N LYS A 44 -5.82 4.25 10.09
CA LYS A 44 -5.45 3.39 11.21
C LYS A 44 -6.15 2.05 11.10
N THR A 45 -5.55 1.02 11.67
CA THR A 45 -6.13 -0.33 11.80
C THR A 45 -5.43 -1.06 12.93
N ASP A 46 -6.09 -2.06 13.51
CA ASP A 46 -5.50 -2.96 14.52
C ASP A 46 -4.84 -4.20 13.89
N GLY A 47 -5.03 -4.41 12.58
CA GLY A 47 -4.45 -5.54 11.83
C GLY A 47 -3.09 -5.23 11.20
N THR A 48 -2.42 -6.29 10.71
CA THR A 48 -1.29 -6.15 9.78
C THR A 48 -1.81 -5.71 8.41
N ILE A 49 -1.10 -4.79 7.76
CA ILE A 49 -1.38 -4.34 6.40
C ILE A 49 -0.21 -4.63 5.47
N GLU A 50 -0.53 -5.13 4.28
CA GLU A 50 0.40 -5.52 3.24
C GLU A 50 -0.09 -4.99 1.89
N VAL A 51 0.85 -4.67 0.99
CA VAL A 51 0.55 -4.30 -0.39
C VAL A 51 0.16 -5.54 -1.17
N GLN A 52 -0.97 -5.50 -1.85
CA GLN A 52 -1.48 -6.60 -2.67
C GLN A 52 -1.67 -6.13 -4.12
N GLU A 53 -1.34 -6.99 -5.08
CA GLU A 53 -1.65 -6.79 -6.50
C GLU A 53 -3.06 -7.33 -6.77
N ARG A 54 -4.06 -6.44 -6.95
CA ARG A 54 -5.50 -6.77 -6.96
C ARG A 54 -6.32 -5.85 -7.87
N THR A 55 -6.24 -6.06 -9.17
CA THR A 55 -7.06 -5.33 -10.16
C THR A 55 -8.59 -5.53 -9.94
N ASP A 56 -9.00 -6.69 -9.45
CA ASP A 56 -10.39 -7.01 -9.06
C ASP A 56 -10.90 -6.11 -7.91
N SER A 57 -10.07 -5.92 -6.89
CA SER A 57 -10.34 -5.06 -5.72
C SER A 57 -10.61 -3.60 -6.10
N PHE A 58 -10.01 -3.13 -7.20
CA PHE A 58 -10.30 -1.81 -7.78
C PHE A 58 -11.58 -1.83 -8.61
N ASN A 59 -11.69 -2.71 -9.59
CA ASN A 59 -12.78 -2.68 -10.59
C ASN A 59 -14.16 -3.06 -10.02
N GLU A 60 -14.25 -3.83 -8.93
CA GLU A 60 -15.55 -4.05 -8.26
C GLU A 60 -16.00 -2.84 -7.41
N ARG A 61 -15.05 -2.06 -6.87
CA ARG A 61 -15.33 -0.84 -6.09
C ARG A 61 -15.58 0.40 -6.95
N MET A 62 -14.94 0.43 -8.11
CA MET A 62 -14.94 1.54 -9.06
C MET A 62 -15.16 0.98 -10.48
N PRO A 63 -16.39 0.59 -10.86
CA PRO A 63 -16.63 -0.06 -12.15
C PRO A 63 -16.26 0.78 -13.38
N GLY A 64 -16.23 2.12 -13.26
CA GLY A 64 -15.76 3.03 -14.31
C GLY A 64 -14.24 3.18 -14.42
N LEU A 65 -13.46 2.56 -13.52
CA LEU A 65 -12.01 2.71 -13.50
C LEU A 65 -11.28 1.96 -14.61
N GLY A 66 -11.76 0.78 -14.98
CA GLY A 66 -11.16 -0.05 -16.03
C GLY A 66 -9.70 -0.45 -15.77
N ALA A 67 -9.28 -0.53 -14.50
CA ALA A 67 -7.88 -0.80 -14.16
C ALA A 67 -7.37 -2.10 -14.81
N SER A 68 -6.14 -2.06 -15.31
CA SER A 68 -5.44 -3.22 -15.89
C SER A 68 -4.50 -3.88 -14.87
N GLU A 69 -3.83 -3.05 -14.06
CA GLU A 69 -2.95 -3.43 -12.96
C GLU A 69 -3.28 -2.55 -11.75
N GLY A 70 -3.15 -3.06 -10.52
CA GLY A 70 -3.42 -2.26 -9.34
C GLY A 70 -2.76 -2.79 -8.08
N HIS A 71 -1.99 -1.92 -7.42
CA HIS A 71 -1.41 -2.16 -6.10
C HIS A 71 -2.27 -1.48 -5.03
N VAL A 72 -2.80 -2.27 -4.09
CA VAL A 72 -3.77 -1.82 -3.09
C VAL A 72 -3.33 -2.18 -1.68
N VAL A 73 -3.69 -1.31 -0.73
CA VAL A 73 -3.70 -1.59 0.70
C VAL A 73 -5.08 -1.20 1.23
N ALA A 74 -5.79 -2.16 1.81
CA ALA A 74 -7.08 -1.94 2.44
C ALA A 74 -7.13 -2.65 3.79
N ALA A 75 -7.81 -2.04 4.76
CA ALA A 75 -8.02 -2.63 6.08
C ALA A 75 -9.28 -2.09 6.74
N ASN A 76 -9.81 -2.87 7.68
CA ASN A 76 -10.89 -2.41 8.54
C ASN A 76 -10.37 -1.32 9.48
N PHE A 77 -11.24 -0.36 9.81
CA PHE A 77 -10.98 0.57 10.89
C PHE A 77 -10.90 -0.16 12.25
N PRO A 78 -10.28 0.45 13.29
CA PRO A 78 -10.34 -0.03 14.66
C PRO A 78 -11.78 0.03 15.20
N GLU A 79 -12.57 -1.02 14.96
CA GLU A 79 -13.93 -1.14 15.49
C GLU A 79 -13.90 -1.52 16.97
N GLY A 80 -14.73 -0.85 17.78
CA GLY A 80 -14.79 -1.11 19.22
C GLY A 80 -15.35 -2.52 19.52
N TRP A 81 -14.61 -3.31 20.30
CA TRP A 81 -14.85 -4.68 20.78
C TRP A 81 -16.31 -5.08 21.19
N LEU A 82 -17.23 -4.14 21.37
CA LEU A 82 -18.53 -4.35 22.02
C LEU A 82 -19.79 -4.25 21.14
N LEU A 83 -19.70 -3.99 19.83
CA LEU A 83 -20.88 -3.89 18.97
C LEU A 83 -20.90 -4.98 17.88
N PRO A 84 -22.01 -5.70 17.68
CA PRO A 84 -22.24 -6.45 16.45
C PRO A 84 -22.57 -5.45 15.35
N SER A 85 -21.56 -4.97 14.62
CA SER A 85 -21.80 -4.23 13.39
C SER A 85 -22.14 -5.23 12.28
N PRO A 86 -23.33 -5.18 11.65
CA PRO A 86 -23.59 -5.94 10.43
C PRO A 86 -22.80 -5.37 9.24
N ASP A 87 -22.50 -4.07 9.32
CA ASP A 87 -21.76 -3.28 8.34
C ASP A 87 -20.34 -3.01 8.87
N HIS A 88 -19.31 -3.56 8.23
CA HIS A 88 -17.91 -3.30 8.59
C HIS A 88 -17.35 -2.11 7.80
N HIS A 89 -16.75 -1.16 8.51
CA HIS A 89 -16.11 0.01 7.91
C HIS A 89 -14.64 -0.29 7.58
N TYR A 90 -14.25 0.02 6.34
CA TYR A 90 -12.88 -0.15 5.88
C TYR A 90 -12.37 1.08 5.12
N TRP A 91 -11.06 1.24 5.07
CA TRP A 91 -10.38 2.20 4.22
C TRP A 91 -9.56 1.47 3.15
N LEU A 92 -9.30 2.16 2.04
CA LEU A 92 -8.47 1.70 0.94
C LEU A 92 -7.58 2.84 0.45
N THR A 93 -6.31 2.52 0.23
CA THR A 93 -5.37 3.36 -0.51
C THR A 93 -4.72 2.54 -1.62
N GLY A 94 -4.43 3.14 -2.76
CA GLY A 94 -3.94 2.37 -3.89
C GLY A 94 -3.39 3.18 -5.04
N VAL A 95 -2.69 2.48 -5.92
CA VAL A 95 -2.15 2.97 -7.19
C VAL A 95 -2.58 1.99 -8.28
N ALA A 96 -3.18 2.48 -9.37
CA ALA A 96 -3.68 1.62 -10.44
C ALA A 96 -3.37 2.18 -11.82
N THR A 97 -3.04 1.29 -12.76
CA THR A 97 -2.88 1.59 -14.18
C THR A 97 -4.25 1.57 -14.84
N VAL A 98 -4.60 2.65 -15.54
CA VAL A 98 -5.94 2.93 -16.09
C VAL A 98 -5.88 3.23 -17.59
N PRO A 99 -6.98 3.04 -18.35
CA PRO A 99 -7.00 3.28 -19.77
C PRO A 99 -7.26 4.77 -20.11
N ASP A 100 -6.96 5.16 -21.36
CA ASP A 100 -7.01 6.55 -21.81
C ASP A 100 -8.40 7.18 -21.72
N GLU A 101 -9.47 6.41 -21.89
CA GLU A 101 -10.84 6.89 -21.72
C GLU A 101 -11.12 7.33 -20.27
N THR A 102 -10.66 6.57 -19.27
CA THR A 102 -10.82 6.89 -17.86
C THR A 102 -9.97 8.11 -17.49
N ILE A 103 -8.73 8.19 -17.99
CA ILE A 103 -7.87 9.37 -17.82
C ILE A 103 -8.55 10.61 -18.40
N THR A 104 -9.04 10.52 -19.64
CA THR A 104 -9.69 11.64 -20.33
C THR A 104 -10.91 12.14 -19.56
N ALA A 105 -11.77 11.24 -19.10
CA ALA A 105 -12.95 11.59 -18.29
C ALA A 105 -12.59 12.20 -16.93
N LEU A 106 -11.56 11.67 -16.25
CA LEU A 106 -11.08 12.24 -14.97
C LEU A 106 -10.48 13.63 -15.16
N MET A 107 -9.79 13.89 -16.27
CA MET A 107 -9.12 15.16 -16.55
C MET A 107 -10.08 16.35 -16.71
N GLU A 108 -11.35 16.13 -17.10
CA GLU A 108 -12.32 17.20 -17.39
C GLU A 108 -12.52 18.23 -16.26
N SER A 109 -12.40 17.78 -15.01
CA SER A 109 -12.57 18.62 -13.80
C SER A 109 -11.28 18.76 -12.98
N THR A 110 -10.11 18.45 -13.55
CA THR A 110 -8.85 18.46 -12.79
C THR A 110 -8.39 19.85 -12.37
N THR A 111 -7.63 19.87 -11.28
CA THR A 111 -6.86 21.03 -10.82
C THR A 111 -5.39 20.67 -10.68
N SER A 112 -4.50 21.65 -10.86
CA SER A 112 -3.06 21.44 -10.68
C SER A 112 -2.77 21.02 -9.24
N SER A 113 -2.10 19.87 -9.07
CA SER A 113 -1.78 19.34 -7.75
C SER A 113 -0.39 19.78 -7.29
N ALA A 114 -0.27 20.08 -6.00
CA ALA A 114 1.02 20.21 -5.33
C ALA A 114 1.36 19.00 -4.45
N LEU A 115 0.40 18.09 -4.22
CA LEU A 115 0.52 17.02 -3.23
C LEU A 115 -0.41 15.85 -3.59
N LEU A 116 0.17 14.64 -3.67
CA LEU A 116 -0.53 13.39 -3.94
C LEU A 116 -1.36 12.94 -2.71
N PRO A 117 -2.45 12.18 -2.92
CA PRO A 117 -3.25 11.59 -1.83
C PRO A 117 -2.43 10.84 -0.79
N GLY A 118 -2.87 10.87 0.48
CA GLY A 118 -2.15 10.22 1.59
C GLY A 118 -2.26 8.70 1.57
N ILE A 119 -1.49 8.01 0.72
CA ILE A 119 -1.49 6.54 0.58
C ILE A 119 -0.51 5.85 1.53
N TYR A 120 -0.73 4.55 1.81
CA TYR A 120 0.21 3.77 2.62
C TYR A 120 1.63 3.79 2.02
N PRO A 121 2.69 4.14 2.78
CA PRO A 121 4.04 4.32 2.22
C PRO A 121 4.64 3.11 1.49
N GLY A 122 4.19 1.89 1.77
CA GLY A 122 4.58 0.70 0.99
C GLY A 122 4.19 0.76 -0.49
N LEU A 123 3.28 1.67 -0.87
CA LEU A 123 2.87 1.92 -2.25
C LEU A 123 3.73 2.98 -2.97
N TYR A 124 4.62 3.72 -2.28
CA TYR A 124 5.39 4.81 -2.91
C TYR A 124 6.27 4.34 -4.07
N SER A 125 6.77 3.10 -4.05
CA SER A 125 7.53 2.50 -5.16
C SER A 125 6.71 2.32 -6.45
N GLN A 126 5.38 2.32 -6.35
CA GLN A 126 4.44 2.16 -7.47
C GLN A 126 4.14 3.49 -8.17
N VAL A 127 4.66 4.62 -7.66
CA VAL A 127 4.47 5.96 -8.23
C VAL A 127 5.82 6.52 -8.66
N PRO A 128 6.22 6.36 -9.94
CA PRO A 128 7.52 6.82 -10.41
C PRO A 128 7.73 8.33 -10.17
N PRO A 129 8.98 8.77 -9.90
CA PRO A 129 9.28 10.17 -9.59
C PRO A 129 9.12 11.13 -10.78
N THR A 130 9.03 10.60 -11.99
CA THR A 130 8.89 11.39 -13.24
C THR A 130 7.45 11.74 -13.58
N CYS A 131 6.48 10.95 -13.11
CA CYS A 131 5.06 11.09 -13.45
C CYS A 131 4.48 12.41 -12.93
N GLN A 132 3.74 13.12 -13.77
CA GLN A 132 3.06 14.36 -13.40
C GLN A 132 1.60 14.09 -13.07
N PHE A 133 1.10 14.66 -11.98
CA PHE A 133 -0.23 14.38 -11.47
C PHE A 133 -1.10 15.64 -11.34
N SER A 134 -2.38 15.49 -11.67
CA SER A 134 -3.43 16.49 -11.42
C SER A 134 -4.43 15.93 -10.41
N THR A 135 -4.93 16.77 -9.50
CA THR A 135 -5.94 16.36 -8.51
C THR A 135 -7.32 16.40 -9.14
N VAL A 136 -8.07 15.31 -8.98
CA VAL A 136 -9.47 15.20 -9.40
C VAL A 136 -10.36 15.48 -8.19
N PRO A 137 -11.35 16.38 -8.28
CA PRO A 137 -12.33 16.58 -7.22
C PRO A 137 -13.07 15.29 -6.88
N ALA A 138 -13.23 14.99 -5.59
CA ALA A 138 -13.79 13.71 -5.14
C ALA A 138 -15.18 13.42 -5.71
N GLU A 139 -16.03 14.44 -5.88
CA GLU A 139 -17.36 14.30 -6.49
C GLU A 139 -17.26 13.81 -7.94
N HIS A 140 -16.46 14.49 -8.77
CA HIS A 140 -16.17 14.09 -10.16
C HIS A 140 -15.55 12.70 -10.24
N ALA A 141 -14.62 12.37 -9.35
CA ALA A 141 -14.01 11.04 -9.29
C ALA A 141 -15.04 9.94 -8.96
N ASN A 142 -15.95 10.16 -8.01
CA ASN A 142 -16.99 9.18 -7.69
C ASN A 142 -18.01 9.01 -8.82
N GLU A 143 -18.30 10.07 -9.58
CA GLU A 143 -19.16 10.01 -10.77
C GLU A 143 -18.50 9.22 -11.90
N VAL A 144 -17.31 9.65 -12.36
CA VAL A 144 -16.57 9.02 -13.48
C VAL A 144 -16.22 7.56 -13.19
N LEU A 145 -15.84 7.24 -11.95
CA LEU A 145 -15.47 5.88 -11.55
C LEU A 145 -16.68 5.01 -11.15
N GLU A 146 -17.89 5.56 -11.23
CA GLU A 146 -19.17 4.89 -11.00
C GLU A 146 -19.27 4.20 -9.62
N THR A 147 -18.67 4.77 -8.57
CA THR A 147 -18.56 4.13 -7.24
C THR A 147 -19.92 3.78 -6.62
N THR A 148 -20.97 4.52 -6.97
CA THR A 148 -22.36 4.26 -6.58
C THR A 148 -22.93 2.93 -7.11
N LYS A 149 -22.29 2.30 -8.10
CA LYS A 149 -22.65 0.95 -8.59
C LYS A 149 -22.08 -0.17 -7.72
N ALA A 150 -21.03 0.09 -6.94
CA ALA A 150 -20.48 -0.86 -5.98
C ALA A 150 -21.44 -1.02 -4.78
N LYS A 151 -21.81 -2.26 -4.46
CA LYS A 151 -22.77 -2.59 -3.38
C LYS A 151 -22.03 -3.03 -2.13
N SER A 152 -22.56 -2.71 -0.95
CA SER A 152 -22.06 -3.21 0.34
C SER A 152 -22.03 -4.74 0.40
N SER A 153 -22.97 -5.40 -0.29
CA SER A 153 -23.05 -6.86 -0.44
C SER A 153 -22.11 -7.47 -1.48
N SER A 154 -21.15 -6.70 -2.03
CA SER A 154 -20.09 -7.25 -2.88
C SER A 154 -18.99 -7.86 -2.01
N PRO A 155 -18.13 -8.76 -2.55
CA PRO A 155 -16.94 -9.25 -1.85
C PRO A 155 -15.98 -8.15 -1.34
N PHE A 156 -16.14 -6.92 -1.84
CA PHE A 156 -15.29 -5.76 -1.56
C PHE A 156 -16.01 -4.60 -0.86
N GLY A 157 -17.32 -4.70 -0.66
CA GLY A 157 -18.16 -3.63 -0.15
C GLY A 157 -18.51 -2.53 -1.16
N SER A 158 -19.28 -1.55 -0.69
CA SER A 158 -19.43 -0.25 -1.35
C SER A 158 -18.16 0.57 -1.13
N PHE A 159 -17.92 1.59 -1.96
CA PHE A 159 -16.73 2.43 -1.84
C PHE A 159 -17.06 3.90 -2.14
N LYS A 160 -16.29 4.81 -1.56
CA LYS A 160 -16.33 6.24 -1.83
C LYS A 160 -14.90 6.79 -1.89
N VAL A 161 -14.55 7.38 -3.02
CA VAL A 161 -13.29 8.10 -3.20
C VAL A 161 -13.31 9.38 -2.34
N HIS A 162 -12.23 9.62 -1.61
CA HIS A 162 -11.99 10.85 -0.84
C HIS A 162 -10.96 11.74 -1.51
N GLU A 163 -9.87 11.16 -2.01
CA GLU A 163 -8.85 11.87 -2.77
C GLU A 163 -8.45 11.03 -3.98
N LEU A 164 -8.27 11.69 -5.12
CA LEU A 164 -7.73 11.06 -6.31
C LEU A 164 -6.81 12.01 -7.06
N ALA A 165 -5.67 11.49 -7.50
CA ALA A 165 -4.80 12.15 -8.46
C ALA A 165 -4.60 11.26 -9.69
N VAL A 166 -4.57 11.87 -10.88
CA VAL A 166 -4.40 11.17 -12.16
C VAL A 166 -3.15 11.69 -12.88
N SER A 167 -2.39 10.77 -13.47
CA SER A 167 -1.22 11.05 -14.30
C SER A 167 -1.52 10.62 -15.74
N THR A 168 -1.50 11.59 -16.65
CA THR A 168 -1.74 11.37 -18.08
C THR A 168 -0.52 10.79 -18.79
N ASP A 169 0.68 11.01 -18.26
CA ASP A 169 1.95 10.60 -18.84
C ASP A 169 2.38 9.18 -18.43
N CYS A 170 1.93 8.69 -17.28
CA CYS A 170 2.17 7.34 -16.79
C CYS A 170 0.93 6.44 -16.79
N HIS A 171 -0.24 6.96 -17.17
CA HIS A 171 -1.53 6.26 -17.14
C HIS A 171 -1.89 5.70 -15.76
N LEU A 172 -1.57 6.44 -14.69
CA LEU A 172 -1.78 6.04 -13.31
C LEU A 172 -2.86 6.87 -12.62
N VAL A 173 -3.64 6.24 -11.74
CA VAL A 173 -4.32 6.93 -10.64
C VAL A 173 -3.67 6.59 -9.31
N VAL A 174 -3.67 7.56 -8.41
CA VAL A 174 -3.41 7.39 -6.97
C VAL A 174 -4.72 7.72 -6.26
N VAL A 175 -5.22 6.84 -5.39
CA VAL A 175 -6.55 6.97 -4.79
C VAL A 175 -6.55 6.64 -3.30
N THR A 176 -7.34 7.39 -2.53
CA THR A 176 -7.74 7.06 -1.16
C THR A 176 -9.26 7.11 -1.03
N GLY A 177 -9.81 6.30 -0.13
CA GLY A 177 -11.24 6.30 0.16
C GLY A 177 -11.65 5.32 1.25
N GLU A 178 -12.94 5.32 1.55
CA GLU A 178 -13.56 4.49 2.57
C GLU A 178 -14.73 3.70 1.98
N GLY A 179 -15.15 2.65 2.67
CA GLY A 179 -16.28 1.83 2.24
C GLY A 179 -16.91 1.03 3.37
N VAL A 180 -18.00 0.34 3.00
CA VAL A 180 -18.81 -0.47 3.92
C VAL A 180 -19.09 -1.83 3.28
N MET A 181 -18.82 -2.91 4.02
CA MET A 181 -19.18 -4.29 3.68
C MET A 181 -20.35 -4.75 4.55
N GLY A 182 -21.36 -5.43 3.98
CA GLY A 182 -22.54 -5.95 4.71
C GLY A 182 -23.33 -7.00 3.94
#